data_AF-A0A8I0MFB6-F1
#
_entry.id   AF-A0A8I0MFB6-F1
#
_cell.length_a   1.000
_cell.length_b   1.000
_cell.length_c   1.000
_cell.angle_alpha   90.00
_cell.angle_beta   90.00
_cell.angle_gamma   90.00
#
_symmetry.space_group_name_H-M   'P 1'
#
loop_
_entity.id
_entity.type
_entity.pdbx_description
1 polymer ?
#
loop_
_entity_poly.entity_id
_entity_poly.type
_entity_poly.pdbx_seq_one_letter_code
_entity_poly.pdbx_strand_id
1 'polypeptide(L)' 'MKYVVYIGAVMGVFFMLSTIGVQGAPQEAALAAMACAFCIIPYVVFRVRQSAVEEEQRKKIIELLRVIAQDK' A
#
# COMPACT_ATOMS: atom_id res chain seq x y z
N MET A 1 -1.39 -8.61 3.26
CA MET A 1 -1.31 -7.35 2.48
C MET A 1 0.05 -6.67 2.51
N LYS A 2 0.82 -6.69 3.60
CA LYS A 2 2.18 -6.10 3.65
C LYS A 2 3.10 -6.61 2.53
N TYR A 3 3.04 -7.91 2.21
CA TYR A 3 3.79 -8.52 1.10
C TYR A 3 3.48 -7.92 -0.28
N VAL A 4 2.25 -7.47 -0.52
CA VAL A 4 1.86 -6.85 -1.79
C VAL A 4 2.56 -5.51 -1.98
N VAL A 5 2.76 -4.76 -0.89
CA VAL A 5 3.52 -3.49 -0.91
C VAL A 5 4.99 -3.75 -1.21
N TYR A 6 5.60 -4.78 -0.59
CA TYR A 6 6.99 -5.14 -0.86
C TYR A 6 7.20 -5.61 -2.30
N ILE A 7 6.29 -6.42 -2.83
CA ILE A 7 6.33 -6.85 -4.24
C ILE A 7 6.22 -5.62 -5.16
N GLY A 8 5.30 -4.70 -4.88
CA GLY A 8 5.18 -3.45 -5.63
C GLY A 8 6.45 -2.61 -5.63
N ALA A 9 7.08 -2.45 -4.47
CA ALA A 9 8.35 -1.74 -4.32
C ALA A 9 9.49 -2.40 -5.11
N VAL A 10 9.63 -3.73 -5.04
CA VAL A 10 10.64 -4.47 -5.80
C VAL A 10 10.42 -4.28 -7.31
N MET A 11 9.18 -4.43 -7.78
CA MET A 11 8.83 -4.21 -9.19
C MET A 11 9.11 -2.76 -9.63
N GLY A 12 8.82 -1.78 -8.79
CA GLY A 12 9.11 -0.37 -9.07
C GLY A 12 10.61 -0.12 -9.28
N VAL A 13 11.47 -0.71 -8.43
CA VAL A 13 12.93 -0.64 -8.59
C VAL A 13 13.37 -1.32 -9.88
N PHE A 14 12.80 -2.47 -10.24
CA PHE A 14 13.11 -3.13 -11.51
C PHE A 14 12.79 -2.24 -12.72
N PHE A 15 11.62 -1.60 -12.76
CA PHE A 15 11.27 -0.68 -13.85
C PHE A 15 12.22 0.52 -13.90
N MET A 16 12.61 1.07 -12.73
CA MET A 16 13.58 2.16 -12.68
C MET A 16 14.95 1.72 -13.22
N LEU A 17 15.48 0.57 -12.81
CA LEU A 17 16.77 0.07 -13.31
C LEU A 17 16.74 -0.26 -14.80
N SER A 18 15.59 -0.71 -15.32
CA SER A 18 15.43 -1.01 -16.75
C SER A 18 15.57 0.22 -17.66
N THR A 19 15.42 1.45 -17.12
CA THR A 19 15.62 2.69 -17.89
C THR A 19 17.05 2.85 -18.43
N ILE A 20 18.06 2.23 -17.79
CA ILE A 20 19.47 2.33 -18.18
C ILE A 20 19.72 1.68 -19.56
N GLY A 21 18.93 0.68 -19.93
CA GLY A 21 19.08 -0.06 -21.19
C GLY A 21 18.24 0.47 -22.36
N VAL A 22 17.50 1.55 -22.14
CA VAL A 22 16.48 2.04 -23.07
C VAL A 22 16.92 3.36 -23.67
N GLN A 23 16.86 3.48 -25.00
CA GLN A 23 17.20 4.71 -25.72
C GLN A 23 15.94 5.23 -26.42
N GLY A 24 15.21 6.09 -25.70
CA GLY A 24 14.01 6.73 -26.25
C GLY A 24 13.18 7.43 -25.18
N ALA A 25 13.01 8.74 -25.34
CA ALA A 25 12.18 9.59 -24.47
C ALA A 25 10.79 9.01 -24.14
N PRO A 26 10.01 8.43 -25.08
CA PRO A 26 8.71 7.84 -24.73
C PRO A 26 8.82 6.56 -23.88
N GLN A 27 9.88 5.77 -24.06
CA GLN A 27 10.07 4.52 -23.32
C GLN A 27 10.57 4.80 -21.90
N GLU A 28 11.48 5.77 -21.74
CA GLU A 28 11.93 6.25 -20.43
C GLU A 28 10.75 6.80 -19.59
N ALA A 29 9.89 7.61 -20.21
CA ALA A 29 8.70 8.15 -19.54
C ALA A 29 7.71 7.05 -19.12
N ALA A 30 7.49 6.05 -19.97
CA ALA A 30 6.63 4.92 -19.65
C ALA A 30 7.18 4.09 -18.48
N LEU A 31 8.49 3.82 -18.46
CA LEU A 31 9.14 3.08 -17.37
C LEU A 31 9.12 3.86 -16.05
N ALA A 32 9.34 5.18 -16.09
CA ALA A 32 9.21 6.04 -14.91
C ALA A 32 7.76 6.04 -14.38
N ALA A 33 6.77 6.13 -15.26
CA ALA A 33 5.36 6.05 -14.88
C ALA A 33 5.01 4.68 -14.26
N MET A 34 5.52 3.58 -14.84
CA MET A 34 5.36 2.24 -14.27
C MET A 34 6.02 2.12 -12.90
N ALA A 35 7.26 2.58 -12.73
CA ALA A 35 7.95 2.56 -11.45
C ALA A 35 7.14 3.28 -10.35
N CYS A 36 6.61 4.47 -10.67
CA CYS A 36 5.75 5.23 -9.76
C CYS A 36 4.44 4.48 -9.44
N ALA A 37 3.76 3.93 -10.46
CA ALA A 37 2.49 3.24 -10.27
C ALA A 37 2.62 1.99 -9.39
N PHE A 38 3.67 1.18 -9.61
CA PHE A 38 3.93 -0.04 -8.85
C PHE A 38 4.33 0.23 -7.39
N CYS A 39 4.87 1.42 -7.08
CA CYS A 39 5.12 1.83 -5.70
C CYS A 39 3.87 2.40 -5.02
N ILE A 40 3.13 3.28 -5.69
CA ILE A 40 2.06 4.07 -5.07
C ILE A 40 0.77 3.25 -4.90
N ILE A 41 0.33 2.54 -5.94
CA ILE A 41 -0.98 1.86 -5.93
C ILE A 41 -1.05 0.80 -4.81
N PRO A 42 -0.06 -0.11 -4.66
CA PRO A 42 -0.09 -1.11 -3.59
C PRO A 42 -0.07 -0.50 -2.20
N TYR A 43 0.69 0.60 -2.01
CA TYR A 43 0.77 1.29 -0.73
C TYR A 43 -0.59 1.90 -0.35
N VAL A 44 -1.26 2.60 -1.27
CA VAL A 44 -2.57 3.22 -1.00
C VAL A 44 -3.61 2.15 -0.67
N VAL A 45 -3.67 1.07 -1.45
CA VAL A 45 -4.60 -0.05 -1.19
C VAL A 45 -4.34 -0.68 0.19
N PHE A 46 -3.07 -0.90 0.54
CA PHE A 46 -2.69 -1.39 1.85
C PHE A 46 -3.14 -0.44 2.96
N ARG A 47 -2.90 0.86 2.80
CA ARG A 47 -3.22 1.87 3.81
C ARG A 47 -4.72 1.99 4.05
N VAL A 48 -5.53 1.96 2.99
CA VAL A 48 -6.99 1.98 3.11
C VAL A 48 -7.49 0.76 3.88
N ARG A 49 -6.99 -0.43 3.55
CA ARG A 49 -7.38 -1.65 4.28
C ARG A 49 -6.91 -1.63 5.73
N GLN A 50 -5.69 -1.13 5.98
CA GLN A 50 -5.19 -1.00 7.35
C GLN A 50 -6.09 -0.09 8.18
N SER A 51 -6.45 1.09 7.66
CA SER A 51 -7.34 2.02 8.36
C SER A 51 -8.72 1.41 8.65
N ALA A 52 -9.28 0.65 7.71
CA ALA A 52 -10.56 -0.04 7.92
C ALA A 52 -10.50 -1.09 9.05
N VAL A 53 -9.41 -1.87 9.10
CA VAL A 53 -9.20 -2.85 10.19
C VAL A 53 -9.01 -2.15 11.54
N GLU A 54 -8.24 -1.06 11.57
CA GLU A 54 -8.03 -0.27 12.80
C GLU A 54 -9.34 0.35 13.31
N GLU A 55 -10.22 0.80 12.42
CA GLU A 55 -11.55 1.31 12.78
C GLU A 55 -12.44 0.21 13.36
N GLU A 56 -12.46 -0.97 12.74
CA GLU A 56 -13.22 -2.13 13.24
C GLU A 56 -12.72 -2.56 14.63
N GLN A 57 -11.41 -2.60 14.84
CA GLN A 57 -10.83 -2.92 16.15
C GLN A 57 -11.21 -1.86 17.21
N ARG A 58 -11.19 -0.57 16.87
CA ARG A 58 -11.65 0.49 17.79
C ARG A 58 -13.11 0.31 18.18
N LYS A 59 -14.00 -0.03 17.24
CA LYS A 59 -15.42 -0.28 17.53
C LYS A 59 -15.59 -1.44 18.51
N LYS A 60 -14.89 -2.55 18.29
CA LYS A 60 -14.91 -3.72 19.20
C LYS A 60 -14.41 -3.37 20.61
N ILE A 61 -13.33 -2.59 20.71
CA ILE A 61 -12.81 -2.15 22.02
C ILE A 61 -13.83 -1.28 22.75
N ILE A 62 -14.46 -0.32 22.07
CA ILE A 62 -15.48 0.55 22.67
C ILE A 62 -16.69 -0.27 23.14
N GLU A 63 -17.11 -1.26 22.35
CA GLU A 63 -18.21 -2.16 22.72
C GLU A 63 -17.87 -2.98 23.97
N LEU A 64 -16.68 -3.59 24.02
CA LEU A 64 -16.21 -4.33 25.19
C LEU A 64 -16.14 -3.44 26.44
N LEU A 65 -15.65 -2.21 26.32
CA LEU A 65 -15.61 -1.26 27.43
C LEU A 65 -17.01 -0.89 27.93
N ARG A 66 -18.01 -0.77 27.05
CA ARG A 66 -19.40 -0.53 27.44
C ARG A 66 -19.98 -1.71 28.21
N VAL A 67 -19.74 -2.94 27.75
CA VAL A 67 -20.21 -4.16 28.45
C VAL A 67 -19.61 -4.22 29.86
N ILE A 68 -18.29 -4.03 29.99
CA ILE A 68 -17.60 -4.00 31.30
C ILE A 68 -18.16 -2.90 32.22
N ALA A 69 -18.55 -1.75 31.66
CA ALA A 69 -19.13 -0.65 32.43
C ALA A 69 -20.58 -0.91 32.89
N GLN A 70 -21.33 -1.77 32.20
CA GLN A 70 -22.69 -2.15 32.58
C GLN A 70 -22.73 -3.31 33.59
N ASP A 71 -21.67 -4.11 33.67
CA ASP A 71 -21.51 -5.22 34.63
C ASP A 71 -21.04 -4.76 36.03
N LYS A 72 -20.81 -3.45 36.23
CA LYS A 72 -20.47 -2.81 37.51
C LYS A 72 -21.63 -2.02 38.07
#